data_AF-A0A7J2S964-F1
#
_entry.id   AF-A0A7J2S964-F1
#
_cell.length_a   1.000
_cell.length_b   1.000
_cell.length_c   1.000
_cell.angle_alpha   90.00
_cell.angle_beta   90.00
_cell.angle_gamma   90.00
#
_symmetry.space_group_name_H-M   'P 1'
#
loop_
_entity.id
_entity.type
_entity.pdbx_description
1 polymer ?
#
loop_
_entity_poly.entity_id
_entity_poly.type
_entity_poly.pdbx_seq_one_letter_code
_entity_poly.pdbx_strand_id
1 'polypeptide(L)'
;MIKTKGKHLDIFEKIDFSTKAGEYSALDHAIKFEDRAFHYFKESSLKSKNEKVRKLFEKIAKEEEMHKTLLEAERNYIHKSGIWFDYQEFYMDGL
;
A
#
# COMPACT_ATOMS: atom_id res chain seq x y z
N MET A 1 13.66 20.37 -21.67
CA MET A 1 13.90 18.91 -21.50
C MET A 1 14.03 18.62 -20.00
N ILE A 2 12.97 18.13 -19.36
CA ILE A 2 13.04 17.78 -17.92
C ILE A 2 13.56 16.34 -17.85
N LYS A 3 14.80 16.18 -17.35
CA LYS A 3 15.37 14.87 -17.03
C LYS A 3 14.87 14.45 -15.64
N THR A 4 13.83 13.64 -15.57
CA THR A 4 13.58 12.81 -14.38
C THR A 4 14.27 11.47 -14.59
N LYS A 5 15.49 11.33 -14.05
CA LYS A 5 16.09 10.00 -13.87
C LYS A 5 15.18 9.24 -12.91
N GLY A 6 14.32 8.37 -13.41
CA GLY A 6 13.65 7.39 -12.57
C GLY A 6 14.74 6.60 -11.85
N LYS A 7 14.78 6.68 -10.51
CA LYS A 7 15.58 5.73 -9.72
C LYS A 7 15.00 4.35 -10.03
N HIS A 8 15.82 3.43 -10.52
CA HIS A 8 15.45 2.02 -10.56
C HIS A 8 15.08 1.63 -9.12
N LEU A 9 13.86 1.14 -8.93
CA LEU A 9 13.33 0.78 -7.62
C LEU A 9 13.65 -0.70 -7.40
N ASP A 10 14.86 -0.98 -6.92
CA ASP A 10 15.32 -2.32 -6.49
C ASP A 10 14.65 -2.74 -5.18
N ILE A 11 13.39 -2.35 -4.97
CA ILE A 11 12.65 -2.63 -3.73
C ILE A 11 12.44 -4.13 -3.56
N PHE A 12 12.25 -4.84 -4.68
CA PHE A 12 12.00 -6.27 -4.69
C PHE A 12 13.25 -7.09 -4.36
N GLU A 13 14.45 -6.58 -4.65
CA GLU A 13 15.71 -7.23 -4.26
C GLU A 13 15.97 -7.14 -2.75
N LYS A 14 15.34 -6.18 -2.07
CA LYS A 14 15.54 -5.92 -0.63
C LYS A 14 14.45 -6.53 0.26
N ILE A 15 13.39 -7.08 -0.33
CA ILE A 15 12.28 -7.67 0.40
C ILE A 15 12.47 -9.19 0.43
N ASP A 16 12.60 -9.74 1.63
CA ASP A 16 12.60 -11.20 1.84
C ASP A 16 11.17 -11.73 1.97
N PHE A 17 10.58 -12.09 0.84
CA PHE A 17 9.21 -12.64 0.75
C PHE A 17 9.02 -13.99 1.47
N SER A 18 10.09 -14.63 1.96
CA SER A 18 9.96 -15.87 2.73
C SER A 18 9.59 -15.64 4.20
N THR A 19 9.59 -14.38 4.65
CA THR A 19 9.34 -14.01 6.05
C THR A 19 8.08 -13.15 6.21
N LYS A 20 7.39 -13.27 7.34
CA LYS A 20 6.26 -12.39 7.69
C LYS A 20 6.64 -10.90 7.66
N ALA A 21 7.87 -10.57 8.05
CA ALA A 21 8.36 -9.20 8.04
C ALA A 21 8.52 -8.67 6.60
N GLY A 22 8.99 -9.51 5.67
CA GLY A 22 9.08 -9.16 4.26
C GLY A 22 7.71 -9.09 3.58
N GLU A 23 6.79 -10.01 3.87
CA GLU A 23 5.39 -9.93 3.42
C GLU A 23 4.73 -8.62 3.87
N TYR A 24 4.91 -8.24 5.14
CA TYR A 24 4.43 -6.97 5.68
C TYR A 24 5.06 -5.75 4.98
N SER A 25 6.38 -5.78 4.75
CA SER A 25 7.10 -4.74 4.01
C SER A 25 6.59 -4.62 2.57
N ALA A 26 6.30 -5.74 1.90
CA ALA A 26 5.74 -5.75 0.56
C ALA A 26 4.36 -5.09 0.51
N LEU A 27 3.48 -5.45 1.45
CA LEU A 27 2.14 -4.83 1.55
C LEU A 27 2.23 -3.34 1.86
N ASP A 28 3.14 -2.91 2.74
CA ASP A 28 3.37 -1.50 3.03
C ASP A 28 3.81 -0.71 1.79
N HIS A 29 4.70 -1.29 0.97
CA HIS A 29 5.12 -0.69 -0.29
C HIS A 29 3.99 -0.63 -1.32
N ALA A 30 3.19 -1.69 -1.42
CA ALA A 30 2.04 -1.76 -2.31
C ALA A 30 0.98 -0.70 -1.94
N ILE A 31 0.61 -0.58 -0.66
CA ILE A 31 -0.31 0.46 -0.16
C ILE A 31 0.18 1.86 -0.52
N LYS A 32 1.46 2.16 -0.30
CA LYS A 32 2.06 3.44 -0.67
C LYS A 32 2.09 3.66 -2.18
N PHE A 33 2.19 2.60 -2.97
CA PHE A 33 2.13 2.68 -4.42
C PHE A 33 0.72 3.04 -4.88
N GLU A 34 -0.30 2.33 -4.39
CA GLU A 34 -1.71 2.60 -4.70
C GLU A 34 -2.12 4.02 -4.29
N ASP A 35 -1.66 4.50 -3.14
CA ASP A 35 -1.92 5.87 -2.69
C ASP A 35 -1.32 6.93 -3.65
N ARG A 36 -0.09 6.71 -4.14
CA ARG A 36 0.51 7.58 -5.16
C ARG A 36 -0.22 7.49 -6.49
N ALA A 37 -0.65 6.29 -6.89
CA ALA A 37 -1.39 6.07 -8.13
C ALA A 37 -2.76 6.78 -8.09
N PHE A 38 -3.50 6.63 -6.98
CA PHE A 38 -4.75 7.34 -6.71
C PHE A 38 -4.58 8.86 -6.92
N HIS A 39 -3.61 9.46 -6.23
CA HIS A 39 -3.36 10.90 -6.34
C HIS A 39 -2.94 11.30 -7.75
N TYR A 40 -2.09 10.50 -8.41
CA TYR A 40 -1.67 10.75 -9.79
C TYR A 40 -2.87 10.77 -10.76
N PHE A 41 -3.76 9.79 -10.69
CA PHE A 41 -4.92 9.72 -11.58
C PHE A 41 -5.96 10.78 -11.23
N LYS A 42 -6.15 11.10 -9.95
CA LYS A 42 -7.02 12.20 -9.52
C LYS A 42 -6.54 13.54 -10.07
N GLU A 43 -5.25 13.84 -9.94
CA GLU A 43 -4.66 15.06 -10.49
C GLU A 43 -4.69 15.09 -12.03
N SER A 44 -4.51 13.93 -12.66
CA SER A 44 -4.60 13.79 -14.12
C SER A 44 -6.02 14.03 -14.64
N SER A 45 -7.05 13.61 -13.89
CA SER A 45 -8.44 13.88 -14.26
C SER A 45 -8.76 15.37 -14.23
N LEU A 46 -8.27 16.10 -13.23
CA LEU A 46 -8.42 17.56 -13.10
C LEU A 46 -7.75 18.33 -14.24
N LYS A 47 -6.62 17.82 -14.76
CA LYS A 47 -5.86 18.45 -15.86
C LYS A 47 -6.40 18.10 -17.25
N SER A 48 -7.27 17.10 -17.37
CA SER A 48 -7.78 16.63 -18.66
C SER A 48 -8.86 17.56 -19.22
N LYS A 49 -8.64 18.06 -20.44
CA LYS A 49 -9.65 18.84 -21.20
C LYS A 49 -10.68 17.96 -21.91
N ASN A 50 -10.39 16.68 -22.13
CA ASN A 50 -11.30 15.74 -22.78
C ASN A 50 -12.13 15.01 -21.72
N GLU A 51 -13.46 15.09 -21.84
CA GLU A 51 -14.39 14.51 -20.88
C GLU A 51 -14.26 12.98 -20.76
N LYS A 52 -14.05 12.27 -21.88
CA LYS A 52 -13.88 10.80 -21.86
C LYS A 52 -12.61 10.41 -21.11
N VAL A 53 -11.51 11.14 -21.34
CA VAL A 53 -10.24 10.91 -20.66
C VAL A 53 -10.33 11.26 -19.17
N ARG A 54 -11.04 12.34 -18.82
CA ARG A 54 -11.30 12.70 -17.41
C ARG A 54 -12.04 11.58 -16.69
N LYS A 55 -13.13 11.07 -17.28
CA LYS A 55 -13.91 9.95 -16.72
C LYS A 55 -13.08 8.67 -16.58
N LEU A 56 -12.19 8.39 -17.54
CA LEU A 56 -11.28 7.27 -17.44
C LEU A 56 -10.33 7.41 -16.23
N PHE A 57 -9.69 8.57 -16.08
CA PHE A 57 -8.80 8.81 -14.92
C PHE A 57 -9.56 8.77 -13.58
N GLU A 58 -10.77 9.30 -13.52
CA GLU A 58 -11.62 9.19 -12.31
C GLU A 58 -11.95 7.73 -11.98
N LYS A 59 -12.23 6.91 -13.00
CA LYS A 59 -12.47 5.48 -12.82
C LYS A 59 -11.23 4.78 -12.29
N ILE A 60 -10.06 5.03 -12.88
CA ILE A 60 -8.81 4.40 -12.43
C ILE A 60 -8.47 4.84 -11.00
N ALA A 61 -8.59 6.13 -10.66
CA ALA A 61 -8.38 6.59 -9.30
C ALA A 61 -9.28 5.83 -8.30
N LYS A 62 -10.55 5.61 -8.63
CA LYS A 62 -11.45 4.81 -7.78
C LYS A 62 -11.00 3.35 -7.66
N GLU A 63 -10.46 2.75 -8.72
CA GLU A 63 -9.90 1.39 -8.67
C GLU A 63 -8.69 1.32 -7.72
N GLU A 64 -7.76 2.29 -7.78
CA GLU A 64 -6.60 2.30 -6.87
C GLU A 64 -6.99 2.53 -5.40
N GLU A 65 -8.04 3.32 -5.13
CA GLU A 65 -8.59 3.48 -3.77
C GLU A 65 -9.14 2.15 -3.22
N MET A 66 -9.82 1.36 -4.06
CA MET A 66 -10.28 0.02 -3.70
C MET A 66 -9.11 -0.94 -3.47
N HIS A 67 -8.10 -0.92 -4.35
CA HIS A 67 -6.89 -1.75 -4.20
C HIS A 67 -6.16 -1.44 -2.89
N LYS A 68 -5.97 -0.15 -2.58
CA LYS A 68 -5.39 0.30 -1.31
C LYS A 68 -6.15 -0.26 -0.12
N THR A 69 -7.48 -0.16 -0.13
CA THR A 69 -8.35 -0.65 0.95
C THR A 69 -8.18 -2.17 1.15
N LEU A 70 -8.11 -2.93 0.05
CA LEU A 70 -7.89 -4.39 0.10
C LEU A 70 -6.52 -4.74 0.69
N LEU A 71 -5.47 -4.05 0.26
CA LEU A 71 -4.11 -4.27 0.76
C LEU A 71 -3.96 -3.88 2.24
N GLU A 72 -4.64 -2.81 2.68
CA GLU A 72 -4.70 -2.43 4.10
C GLU A 72 -5.40 -3.51 4.94
N ALA A 73 -6.49 -4.10 4.42
CA ALA A 73 -7.17 -5.21 5.07
C ALA A 73 -6.27 -6.45 5.21
N GLU A 74 -5.55 -6.81 4.14
CA GLU A 74 -4.60 -7.93 4.13
C GLU A 74 -3.45 -7.71 5.12
N ARG A 75 -2.85 -6.52 5.12
CA ARG A 75 -1.77 -6.14 6.05
C ARG A 75 -2.23 -6.23 7.51
N ASN A 76 -3.46 -5.81 7.78
CA ASN A 76 -4.07 -5.91 9.11
C ASN A 76 -4.34 -7.36 9.51
N TYR A 77 -4.71 -8.23 8.57
CA TYR A 77 -4.90 -9.66 8.83
C TYR A 77 -3.58 -10.34 9.23
N ILE A 78 -2.49 -10.07 8.50
CA ILE A 78 -1.17 -10.61 8.85
C ILE A 78 -0.75 -10.17 10.26
N HIS A 79 -1.00 -8.91 10.64
CA HIS A 79 -0.71 -8.42 12.00
C HIS A 79 -1.59 -9.08 13.09
N LYS A 80 -2.88 -9.31 12.80
CA LYS A 80 -3.79 -10.01 13.74
C LYS A 80 -3.45 -11.49 13.91
N SER A 81 -2.92 -12.14 12.88
CA SER A 81 -2.51 -13.55 12.91
C SER A 81 -1.20 -13.81 13.70
N GLY A 82 -0.52 -12.77 14.20
CA GLY A 82 0.83 -12.90 14.74
C GLY A 82 1.11 -12.28 16.11
N ILE A 83 0.39 -11.25 16.57
CA ILE A 83 0.78 -10.50 17.78
C ILE A 83 -0.44 -9.94 18.54
N TRP A 84 -1.41 -10.80 18.89
CA TRP A 84 -2.50 -10.41 19.82
C TRP A 84 -2.78 -11.44 20.91
N PHE A 85 -1.85 -12.36 21.19
CA PHE A 85 -1.90 -13.28 22.34
C PHE A 85 -0.50 -13.76 22.78
N ASP A 86 0.48 -12.87 22.94
CA ASP A 86 1.73 -13.29 23.61
C ASP A 86 2.42 -12.24 24.49
N TYR A 87 1.80 -11.06 24.71
CA TYR A 87 2.34 -10.06 25.63
C TYR A 87 1.25 -9.33 26.42
N GLN A 88 0.40 -10.12 27.09
CA GLN A 88 -0.12 -9.71 28.39
C GLN A 88 -0.40 -10.94 29.29
N GLU A 89 0.52 -11.90 29.30
CA GLU A 89 0.80 -12.65 30.53
C GLU A 89 1.98 -11.99 31.27
N PHE A 90 2.03 -12.21 32.58
CA PHE A 90 2.85 -11.62 33.65
C PHE A 90 2.30 -10.28 34.19
N TYR A 91 1.76 -10.17 35.42
CA TYR A 91 1.94 -10.97 36.64
C TYR A 91 0.59 -11.20 37.35
N MET A 92 0.18 -12.47 37.51
CA MET A 92 -0.62 -12.92 38.65
C MET A 92 0.28 -13.86 39.44
N ASP A 93 1.29 -13.27 40.05
CA ASP A 93 2.09 -13.95 41.06
C ASP A 93 1.42 -13.61 42.37
N GLY A 94 0.75 -14.60 42.95
CA GLY A 94 0.10 -14.46 44.24
C GLY A 94 1.08 -13.98 45.32
N LEU A 95 0.77 -12.81 45.88
CA LEU A 95 0.97 -12.44 47.27
C LEU A 95 -0.29 -11.74 47.77
#